data_AF-A0A7W0H7M1-F1
#
_entry.id   AF-A0A7W0H7M1-F1
#
_cell.length_a   1.000
_cell.length_b   1.000
_cell.length_c   1.000
_cell.angle_alpha   90.00
_cell.angle_beta   90.00
_cell.angle_gamma   90.00
#
_symmetry.space_group_name_H-M   'P 1'
#
loop_
_entity.id
_entity.type
_entity.pdbx_description
1 polymer ?
#
loop_
_entity_poly.entity_id
_entity_poly.type
_entity_poly.pdbx_seq_one_letter_code
_entity_poly.pdbx_strand_id
1 'polypeptide(L)' 'MRGLKTFRSARILATGHAFIQNLRRAHYDIANDAPVHHRLPAAFHELALVI' A
#
# COMPACT_ATOMS: atom_id res chain seq x y z
N MET A 1 -9.13 -13.99 0.71
CA MET A 1 -10.17 -12.99 0.35
C MET A 1 -11.48 -13.73 0.08
N ARG A 2 -12.38 -13.84 1.06
CA ARG A 2 -13.66 -14.58 0.95
C ARG A 2 -14.79 -13.58 0.67
N GLY A 3 -15.72 -13.92 -0.23
CA GLY A 3 -16.89 -13.08 -0.53
C GLY A 3 -16.72 -12.04 -1.66
N LEU A 4 -15.68 -12.17 -2.49
CA LEU A 4 -15.51 -11.26 -3.62
C LEU A 4 -16.40 -11.63 -4.81
N LYS A 5 -17.25 -10.68 -5.23
CA LYS A 5 -18.29 -10.91 -6.25
C LYS A 5 -17.81 -10.67 -7.70
N THR A 6 -16.73 -9.92 -7.91
CA THR A 6 -16.24 -9.61 -9.26
C THR A 6 -14.73 -9.72 -9.38
N PHE A 7 -14.26 -10.14 -10.56
CA PHE A 7 -12.83 -10.19 -10.89
C PHE A 7 -12.16 -8.80 -10.85
N ARG A 8 -12.87 -7.74 -11.24
CA ARG A 8 -12.34 -6.37 -11.17
C ARG A 8 -12.05 -5.95 -9.73
N SER A 9 -12.98 -6.21 -8.81
CA SER A 9 -12.77 -5.97 -7.38
C SER A 9 -11.62 -6.83 -6.83
N ALA A 10 -11.44 -8.05 -7.34
CA ALA A 10 -10.35 -8.95 -6.92
C ALA A 10 -8.99 -8.40 -7.27
N ARG A 11 -8.85 -7.91 -8.50
CA ARG A 11 -7.60 -7.30 -8.94
C ARG A 11 -7.24 -6.08 -8.12
N ILE A 12 -8.19 -5.15 -7.92
CA ILE A 12 -7.95 -3.91 -7.17
C ILE A 12 -7.52 -4.22 -5.73
N LEU A 13 -8.23 -5.12 -5.05
CA LEU A 13 -7.90 -5.49 -3.68
C LEU A 13 -6.57 -6.24 -3.59
N ALA A 14 -6.26 -7.12 -4.55
CA ALA A 14 -4.98 -7.82 -4.60
C ALA A 14 -3.81 -6.84 -4.79
N THR A 15 -3.95 -5.88 -5.73
CA THR A 15 -2.92 -4.86 -5.96
C THR A 15 -2.73 -3.97 -4.74
N GLY A 16 -3.82 -3.50 -4.12
CA GLY A 16 -3.74 -2.70 -2.90
C GLY A 16 -3.09 -3.46 -1.74
N HIS A 17 -3.44 -4.74 -1.57
CA HIS A 17 -2.81 -5.58 -0.56
C HIS A 17 -1.31 -5.78 -0.85
N ALA A 18 -0.93 -6.07 -2.09
CA ALA A 18 0.47 -6.21 -2.48
C ALA A 18 1.27 -4.92 -2.23
N PHE A 19 0.69 -3.76 -2.55
CA PHE A 19 1.31 -2.46 -2.30
C PHE A 19 1.60 -2.26 -0.80
N ILE A 20 0.61 -2.45 0.08
CA ILE A 20 0.79 -2.30 1.53
C ILE A 20 1.89 -3.25 2.06
N GLN A 21 1.92 -4.49 1.57
CA GLN A 21 2.92 -5.47 2.00
C GLN A 21 4.34 -5.13 1.51
N ASN A 22 4.48 -4.65 0.27
CA ASN A 22 5.78 -4.23 -0.27
C ASN A 22 6.28 -2.95 0.41
N LEU A 23 5.38 -2.03 0.75
CA LEU A 23 5.71 -0.84 1.52
C LEU A 23 6.26 -1.20 2.91
N ARG A 24 5.56 -2.06 3.66
CA ARG A 24 6.03 -2.50 4.99
C ARG A 24 7.40 -3.20 4.93
N ARG A 25 7.73 -3.84 3.81
CA ARG A 25 9.02 -4.52 3.57
C ARG A 25 10.14 -3.60 3.04
N ALA A 26 9.90 -2.29 2.93
CA ALA A 26 10.85 -1.32 2.38
C ALA A 26 11.22 -1.59 0.90
N HIS A 27 10.31 -2.17 0.11
CA HIS A 27 10.54 -2.40 -1.33
C HIS A 27 10.29 -1.14 -2.18
N TYR A 28 9.85 -0.05 -1.56
CA TYR A 28 9.70 1.26 -2.17
C TYR A 28 10.51 2.26 -1.37
N ASP A 29 11.03 3.26 -2.07
CA ASP A 29 11.80 4.35 -1.44
C ASP A 29 10.90 5.35 -0.68
N ILE A 30 9.60 5.33 -0.98
CA ILE A 30 8.61 6.16 -0.29
C ILE A 30 8.49 5.78 1.18
N ALA A 31 8.49 6.78 2.07
CA ALA A 31 8.46 6.60 3.52
C ALA A 31 9.54 5.64 4.08
N ASN A 32 10.67 5.46 3.39
CA ASN A 32 11.71 4.53 3.82
C ASN A 32 12.26 4.89 5.22
N ASP A 33 12.36 6.19 5.53
CA ASP A 33 12.84 6.73 6.81
C ASP A 33 11.84 6.58 7.96
N ALA A 34 10.58 6.24 7.67
CA ALA A 34 9.56 6.06 8.69
C ALA A 34 9.71 4.69 9.39
N PRO A 35 9.49 4.59 10.71
CA PRO A 35 9.36 3.32 11.40
C PRO A 35 8.31 2.42 10.73
N VAL A 36 8.50 1.10 10.75
CA VAL A 36 7.63 0.13 10.04
C VAL A 36 6.13 0.32 10.36
N HIS A 37 5.80 0.70 11.60
CA HIS A 37 4.42 0.97 12.02
C HIS A 37 3.83 2.27 11.45
N HIS A 38 4.68 3.25 11.12
CA HIS A 38 4.30 4.56 10.58
C HIS A 38 4.50 4.67 9.07
N ARG A 39 5.13 3.69 8.42
CA ARG A 39 5.45 3.73 7.00
C ARG A 39 4.21 3.84 6.09
N LEU A 40 3.10 3.21 6.46
CA LEU A 40 1.85 3.32 5.70
C LEU A 40 1.27 4.75 5.72
N PRO A 41 0.98 5.37 6.89
CA PRO A 41 0.48 6.74 6.91
C PRO A 41 1.48 7.74 6.31
N ALA A 42 2.79 7.56 6.51
CA ALA A 42 3.81 8.41 5.90
C ALA A 42 3.79 8.33 4.36
N ALA A 43 3.71 7.13 3.79
CA ALA A 43 3.67 6.97 2.34
C ALA A 43 2.41 7.60 1.71
N PHE A 44 1.26 7.50 2.37
CA PHE A 44 0.04 8.17 1.90
C PHE A 44 0.14 9.70 2.02
N HIS A 45 0.81 10.21 3.07
CA HIS A 45 1.08 11.63 3.19
C HIS A 45 2.00 12.12 2.05
N GLU A 46 3.10 11.42 1.79
CA GLU A 46 4.02 11.74 0.68
C GLU A 46 3.33 11.66 -0.69
N LEU A 47 2.50 10.63 -0.94
CA LEU A 47 1.72 10.53 -2.17
C LEU A 47 0.76 11.71 -2.36
N ALA A 48 0.11 12.17 -1.29
CA ALA A 48 -0.81 13.30 -1.35
C ALA A 48 -0.12 14.64 -1.67
N LEU A 49 1.21 14.73 -1.52
CA LEU A 49 1.98 15.92 -1.90
C LEU A 49 2.34 15.95 -3.39
N VAL A 50 2.26 14.80 -4.07
CA VAL A 50 2.72 14.64 -5.46
C VAL A 50 1.61 14.29 -6.46
N ILE A 51 0.36 14.19 -5.98
CA ILE A 51 -0.87 14.02 -6.77
C ILE A 51 -1.71 15.29 -6.64
#